data_AF-A0A937DZX1-F1
#
_entry.id   AF-A0A937DZX1-F1
#
_cell.length_a   1.000
_cell.length_b   1.000
_cell.length_c   1.000
_cell.angle_alpha   90.00
_cell.angle_beta   90.00
_cell.angle_gamma   90.00
#
_symmetry.space_group_name_H-M   'P 1'
#
loop_
_entity.id
_entity.type
_entity.pdbx_description
1 polymer ?
#
loop_
_entity_poly.entity_id
_entity_poly.type
_entity_poly.pdbx_seq_one_letter_code
_entity_poly.pdbx_strand_id
1 'polypeptide(L)'
;MAYTIKKTEMIDYAPEHLNSFEVSAYEWIDNLHFILNPQDCVENAEAYMAIARQRFLEEGWHGDGDIGLIWVPPFMIKEYRPGYTKGVIVWHVKQLEDGISWLLYPKEIFEENAEE
;
A
#
# COMPACT_ATOMS: atom_id res chain seq x y z
N MET A 1 11.35 -24.92 3.53
CA MET A 1 11.34 -23.51 3.12
C MET A 1 10.70 -23.44 1.75
N ALA A 2 9.64 -22.66 1.59
CA ALA A 2 9.09 -22.39 0.26
C ALA A 2 10.01 -21.38 -0.45
N TYR A 3 10.20 -21.54 -1.76
CA TYR A 3 11.00 -20.61 -2.57
C TYR A 3 10.40 -19.20 -2.62
N THR A 4 9.08 -19.07 -2.39
CA THR A 4 8.32 -17.82 -2.41
C THR A 4 7.20 -17.85 -1.36
N ILE A 5 6.82 -16.68 -0.84
CA ILE A 5 5.66 -16.53 0.04
C ILE A 5 4.36 -16.57 -0.79
N LYS A 6 3.26 -16.99 -0.18
CA LYS A 6 1.96 -16.92 -0.88
C LYS A 6 1.48 -15.47 -0.92
N LYS A 7 0.75 -15.09 -1.98
CA LYS A 7 0.11 -13.76 -2.06
C LYS A 7 -0.78 -13.49 -0.85
N THR A 8 -1.50 -14.50 -0.36
CA THR A 8 -2.35 -14.42 0.83
C THR A 8 -1.61 -14.23 2.15
N GLU A 9 -0.27 -14.31 2.14
CA GLU A 9 0.58 -14.12 3.33
C GLU A 9 1.26 -12.75 3.35
N MET A 10 1.00 -11.90 2.34
CA MET A 10 1.59 -10.55 2.22
C MET A 10 0.88 -9.51 3.07
N ILE A 11 -0.39 -9.75 3.43
CA ILE A 11 -1.20 -8.90 4.31
C ILE A 11 -1.63 -9.76 5.50
N ASP A 12 -1.24 -9.35 6.70
CA ASP A 12 -1.51 -10.06 7.96
C ASP A 12 -2.32 -9.23 8.97
N TYR A 13 -2.84 -8.09 8.55
CA TYR A 13 -3.69 -7.19 9.34
C TYR A 13 -5.13 -7.19 8.80
N ALA A 14 -6.10 -6.90 9.67
CA ALA A 14 -7.50 -6.74 9.31
C ALA A 14 -7.77 -5.39 8.59
N PRO A 15 -8.85 -5.24 7.80
CA PRO A 15 -9.13 -4.03 7.03
C PRO A 15 -9.10 -2.73 7.85
N GLU A 16 -9.54 -2.78 9.11
CA GLU A 16 -9.66 -1.62 9.97
C GLU A 16 -8.30 -0.96 10.28
N HIS A 17 -7.20 -1.70 10.14
CA HIS A 17 -5.84 -1.18 10.32
C HIS A 17 -5.45 -0.15 9.26
N LEU A 18 -6.06 -0.15 8.07
CA LEU A 18 -5.82 0.87 7.05
C LEU A 18 -6.15 2.30 7.55
N ASN A 19 -6.99 2.44 8.59
CA ASN A 19 -7.30 3.75 9.15
C ASN A 19 -6.12 4.40 9.87
N SER A 20 -5.14 3.62 10.34
CA SER A 20 -3.92 4.16 10.96
C SER A 20 -2.81 4.42 9.97
N PHE A 21 -3.01 4.08 8.69
CA PHE A 21 -2.01 4.28 7.64
C PHE A 21 -2.00 5.73 7.17
N GLU A 22 -0.87 6.14 6.63
CA GLU A 22 -0.64 7.47 6.08
C GLU A 22 -0.86 7.44 4.57
N VAL A 23 -1.40 8.55 4.05
CA VAL A 23 -1.62 8.76 2.63
C VAL A 23 -0.61 9.78 2.10
N SER A 24 -0.07 9.53 0.92
CA SER A 24 0.71 10.53 0.19
C SER A 24 0.44 10.49 -1.32
N ALA A 25 0.74 11.60 -1.99
CA ALA A 25 0.62 11.74 -3.44
C ALA A 25 2.01 11.74 -4.09
N TYR A 26 2.13 11.12 -5.27
CA TYR A 26 3.38 11.02 -6.02
C TYR A 26 3.13 11.00 -7.53
N GLU A 27 3.93 11.73 -8.31
CA GLU A 27 3.62 11.97 -9.74
C GLU A 27 4.15 10.89 -10.70
N TRP A 28 5.20 10.15 -10.33
CA TRP A 28 6.00 9.35 -11.30
C TRP A 28 5.93 7.83 -11.14
N ILE A 29 4.85 7.29 -10.55
CA ILE A 29 4.61 5.84 -10.58
C ILE A 29 3.88 5.49 -11.89
N ASP A 30 4.66 5.18 -12.92
CA ASP A 30 4.15 4.88 -14.27
C ASP A 30 4.28 3.41 -14.67
N ASN A 31 5.11 2.64 -13.96
CA ASN A 31 5.25 1.21 -14.22
C ASN A 31 4.19 0.40 -13.45
N LEU A 32 2.98 0.36 -14.00
CA LEU A 32 1.85 -0.34 -13.37
C LEU A 32 1.89 -1.86 -13.55
N HIS A 33 2.87 -2.42 -14.26
CA HIS A 33 2.98 -3.87 -14.47
C HIS A 33 3.30 -4.66 -13.19
N PHE A 34 3.74 -3.98 -12.13
CA PHE A 34 4.04 -4.57 -10.83
C PHE A 34 2.93 -4.41 -9.80
N ILE A 35 1.79 -3.82 -10.19
CA ILE A 35 0.64 -3.66 -9.32
C ILE A 35 -0.09 -5.00 -9.21
N LEU A 36 -0.24 -5.47 -7.98
CA LEU A 36 -0.95 -6.71 -7.67
C LEU A 36 -2.45 -6.40 -7.48
N ASN A 37 -3.30 -7.30 -7.96
CA ASN A 37 -4.72 -7.23 -7.71
C ASN A 37 -5.00 -7.60 -6.24
N PRO A 38 -5.70 -6.76 -5.44
CA PRO A 38 -6.04 -7.06 -4.05
C PRO A 38 -6.82 -8.37 -3.88
N GLN A 39 -7.65 -8.75 -4.86
CA GLN A 39 -8.44 -9.98 -4.85
C GLN A 39 -7.58 -11.25 -4.86
N ASP A 40 -6.34 -11.18 -5.36
CA ASP A 40 -5.40 -12.29 -5.32
C ASP A 40 -4.67 -12.41 -3.97
N CYS A 41 -4.77 -11.38 -3.12
CA CYS A 41 -3.93 -11.20 -1.94
C CYS A 41 -4.72 -11.30 -0.63
N VAL A 42 -6.03 -11.04 -0.63
CA VAL A 42 -6.89 -11.14 0.56
C VAL A 42 -8.29 -11.66 0.18
N GLU A 43 -8.91 -12.44 1.07
CA GLU A 43 -10.23 -13.05 0.82
C GLU A 43 -11.38 -12.01 0.78
N ASN A 44 -11.29 -10.93 1.57
CA ASN A 44 -12.31 -9.88 1.64
C ASN A 44 -11.80 -8.56 1.06
N ALA A 45 -11.26 -8.60 -0.16
CA ALA A 45 -10.64 -7.45 -0.82
C ALA A 45 -11.52 -6.19 -0.84
N GLU A 46 -12.84 -6.34 -1.03
CA GLU A 46 -13.79 -5.22 -1.06
C GLU A 46 -13.79 -4.41 0.25
N ALA A 47 -13.66 -5.05 1.41
CA ALA A 47 -13.61 -4.34 2.69
C ALA A 47 -12.34 -3.48 2.82
N TYR A 48 -11.19 -3.99 2.39
CA TYR A 48 -9.95 -3.22 2.37
C TYR A 48 -10.02 -2.08 1.34
N MET A 49 -10.50 -2.39 0.12
CA MET A 49 -10.62 -1.42 -0.97
C MET A 49 -11.60 -0.30 -0.63
N ALA A 50 -12.69 -0.58 0.11
CA ALA A 50 -13.62 0.44 0.57
C ALA A 50 -12.94 1.43 1.52
N ILE A 51 -12.14 0.95 2.47
CA ILE A 51 -11.40 1.81 3.39
C ILE A 51 -10.31 2.58 2.63
N ALA A 52 -9.50 1.91 1.80
CA ALA A 52 -8.48 2.58 0.99
C ALA A 52 -9.07 3.68 0.11
N ARG A 53 -10.19 3.39 -0.58
CA ARG A 53 -10.94 4.37 -1.39
C ARG A 53 -11.33 5.59 -0.56
N GLN A 54 -11.91 5.37 0.63
CA GLN A 54 -12.31 6.47 1.52
C GLN A 54 -11.10 7.32 1.94
N ARG A 55 -10.00 6.68 2.34
CA ARG A 55 -8.75 7.37 2.73
C ARG A 55 -8.17 8.22 1.60
N PHE A 56 -8.17 7.70 0.37
CA PHE A 56 -7.71 8.46 -0.79
C PHE A 56 -8.62 9.66 -1.12
N LEU A 57 -9.94 9.49 -1.04
CA LEU A 57 -10.90 10.57 -1.27
C LEU A 57 -10.75 11.70 -0.24
N GLU A 58 -10.47 11.36 1.02
CA GLU A 58 -10.24 12.33 2.10
C GLU A 58 -9.02 13.23 1.84
N GLU A 59 -8.06 12.75 1.06
CA GLU A 59 -6.77 13.42 0.83
C GLU A 59 -6.70 14.13 -0.53
N GLY A 60 -7.71 13.95 -1.39
CA GLY A 60 -7.89 14.71 -2.61
C GLY A 60 -7.93 13.90 -3.91
N TRP A 61 -7.91 12.56 -3.85
CA TRP A 61 -8.12 11.74 -5.05
C TRP A 61 -9.54 11.95 -5.60
N HIS A 62 -9.67 11.97 -6.93
CA HIS A 62 -10.94 12.27 -7.61
C HIS A 62 -11.87 11.04 -7.76
N GLY A 63 -11.45 9.85 -7.33
CA GLY A 63 -12.27 8.64 -7.35
C GLY A 63 -12.21 7.83 -8.65
N ASP A 64 -11.17 8.00 -9.46
CA ASP A 64 -10.94 7.26 -10.71
C ASP A 64 -9.69 6.34 -10.68
N GLY A 65 -9.59 5.44 -11.64
CA GLY A 65 -8.51 4.44 -11.68
C GLY A 65 -8.75 3.23 -10.78
N ASP A 66 -7.85 2.26 -10.89
CA ASP A 66 -7.96 0.97 -10.20
C ASP A 66 -7.07 0.92 -8.96
N ILE A 67 -7.66 0.57 -7.81
CA ILE A 67 -6.91 0.36 -6.57
C ILE A 67 -6.17 -0.99 -6.66
N GLY A 68 -4.86 -0.95 -6.43
CA GLY A 68 -4.01 -2.12 -6.39
C GLY A 68 -2.96 -2.06 -5.27
N LEU A 69 -2.06 -3.03 -5.28
CA LEU A 69 -1.03 -3.19 -4.25
C LEU A 69 0.37 -3.15 -4.86
N ILE A 70 1.24 -2.36 -4.24
CA ILE A 70 2.69 -2.39 -4.48
C ILE A 70 3.32 -3.17 -3.33
N TRP A 71 4.07 -4.22 -3.65
CA TRP A 71 4.91 -4.89 -2.67
C TRP A 71 6.28 -4.24 -2.62
N VAL A 72 6.65 -3.76 -1.43
CA VAL A 72 7.95 -3.17 -1.14
C VAL A 72 8.81 -4.23 -0.43
N PRO A 73 9.93 -4.64 -1.03
CA PRO A 73 10.82 -5.63 -0.41
C PRO A 73 11.37 -5.15 0.93
N PRO A 74 11.63 -6.06 1.90
CA PRO A 74 12.16 -5.69 3.21
C PRO A 74 13.45 -4.87 3.18
N PHE A 75 14.33 -5.11 2.20
CA PHE A 75 15.63 -4.41 2.12
C PHE A 75 15.50 -2.91 1.77
N MET A 76 14.33 -2.47 1.32
CA MET A 76 14.04 -1.07 1.03
C MET A 76 13.60 -0.29 2.28
N ILE A 77 13.28 -0.99 3.37
CA ILE A 77 12.79 -0.38 4.61
C ILE A 77 14.00 0.08 5.41
N LYS A 78 14.04 1.38 5.76
CA LYS A 78 15.09 1.93 6.61
C LYS A 78 14.92 1.36 8.02
N GLU A 79 16.01 0.82 8.56
CA GLU A 79 16.09 0.14 9.86
C GLU A 79 15.36 -1.21 9.95
N TYR A 80 16.01 -2.18 10.61
CA TYR A 80 15.37 -3.46 10.91
C TYR A 80 14.20 -3.23 11.88
N ARG A 81 12.98 -3.41 11.39
CA ARG A 81 11.76 -3.36 12.20
C ARG A 81 11.18 -4.77 12.34
N PRO A 82 11.15 -5.35 13.56
CA PRO A 82 10.49 -6.64 13.80
C PRO A 82 9.03 -6.57 13.32
N GLY A 83 8.64 -7.47 12.43
CA GLY A 83 7.31 -7.48 11.80
C GLY A 83 7.33 -7.30 10.29
N TYR A 84 8.30 -6.55 9.74
CA TYR A 84 8.39 -6.29 8.30
C TYR A 84 9.37 -7.19 7.55
N THR A 85 9.70 -8.36 8.13
CA THR A 85 10.65 -9.32 7.55
C THR A 85 10.17 -9.93 6.23
N LYS A 86 8.88 -9.80 5.91
CA LYS A 86 8.25 -10.26 4.66
C LYS A 86 8.02 -9.15 3.64
N GLY A 87 8.44 -7.92 3.95
CA GLY A 87 8.19 -6.73 3.15
C GLY A 87 6.90 -6.03 3.59
N VAL A 88 6.50 -5.04 2.82
CA VAL A 88 5.36 -4.16 3.11
C VAL A 88 4.46 -4.09 1.90
N ILE A 89 3.16 -4.01 2.14
CA ILE A 89 2.18 -3.69 1.11
C ILE A 89 1.81 -2.21 1.21
N VAL A 90 1.95 -1.50 0.09
CA VAL A 90 1.46 -0.15 -0.13
C VAL A 90 0.23 -0.24 -1.01
N TRP A 91 -0.89 0.31 -0.55
CA TRP A 91 -2.09 0.46 -1.36
C TRP A 91 -1.89 1.62 -2.32
N HIS A 92 -2.26 1.45 -3.59
CA HIS A 92 -1.97 2.39 -4.65
C HIS A 92 -3.19 2.57 -5.56
N VAL A 93 -3.41 3.80 -6.02
CA VAL A 93 -4.24 4.10 -7.18
C VAL A 93 -3.58 5.19 -8.01
N LYS A 94 -3.60 5.08 -9.34
CA LYS A 94 -3.18 6.15 -10.25
C LYS A 94 -4.40 6.85 -10.80
N GLN A 95 -4.51 8.15 -10.52
CA GLN A 95 -5.54 9.02 -11.04
C GLN A 95 -5.40 9.15 -12.57
N LEU A 96 -6.51 9.04 -13.29
CA LEU A 96 -6.48 9.00 -14.76
C LEU A 96 -6.30 10.38 -15.39
N GLU A 97 -6.87 11.42 -14.76
CA GLU A 97 -6.91 12.77 -15.33
C GLU A 97 -5.54 13.47 -15.33
N ASP A 98 -4.80 13.41 -14.23
CA ASP A 98 -3.52 14.12 -14.05
C ASP A 98 -2.32 13.18 -13.82
N GLY A 99 -2.55 11.87 -13.69
CA GLY A 99 -1.50 10.88 -13.48
C GLY A 99 -0.96 10.81 -12.05
N ILE A 100 -1.53 11.55 -11.09
CA ILE A 100 -1.10 11.51 -9.69
C ILE A 100 -1.38 10.12 -9.11
N SER A 101 -0.37 9.53 -8.49
CA SER A 101 -0.52 8.29 -7.74
C SER A 101 -0.73 8.57 -6.27
N TRP A 102 -1.79 7.99 -5.72
CA TRP A 102 -2.09 8.03 -4.30
C TRP A 102 -1.59 6.74 -3.66
N LEU A 103 -0.90 6.88 -2.54
CA LEU A 103 -0.25 5.79 -1.81
C LEU A 103 -0.78 5.78 -0.39
N LEU A 104 -1.11 4.60 0.12
CA LEU A 104 -1.54 4.40 1.51
C LEU A 104 -0.69 3.29 2.13
N TYR A 105 0.07 3.63 3.17
CA TYR A 105 1.10 2.76 3.74
C TYR A 105 1.22 2.89 5.27
N PRO A 106 1.78 1.89 5.96
CA PRO A 106 2.04 1.99 7.39
C PRO A 106 3.03 3.13 7.68
N LYS A 107 2.61 4.04 8.55
CA LYS A 107 3.31 5.29 8.86
C LYS A 107 4.74 5.09 9.33
N GLU A 108 4.98 4.02 10.10
CA GLU A 108 6.25 3.73 10.77
C GLU A 108 7.40 3.35 9.82
N ILE A 109 7.12 3.19 8.53
CA ILE A 109 8.09 2.71 7.53
C ILE A 109 8.83 3.87 6.87
N PHE A 110 8.18 5.04 6.77
CA PHE A 110 8.72 6.19 6.04
C PHE A 110 8.90 7.44 6.89
N GLU A 111 8.47 7.43 8.16
CA GLU A 111 8.88 8.46 9.11
C GLU A 111 10.39 8.37 9.38
N GLU A 112 11.12 9.42 9.02
CA GLU A 112 12.45 9.66 9.57
C GLU A 112 12.26 10.03 11.04
N ASN A 113 12.96 9.35 11.96
CA ASN A 113 13.12 9.92 13.30
C ASN A 113 13.77 11.29 13.08
N ALA A 114 13.03 12.36 13.33
CA ALA A 114 13.62 13.68 13.43
C ALA A 114 14.63 13.60 14.56
N GLU A 115 15.91 13.50 14.22
CA GLU A 115 16.99 13.65 15.19
C GLU A 115 16.89 15.08 15.73
N GLU A 116 16.44 15.22 16.98
CA GLU A 116 16.71 16.39 17.84
C GLU A 116 18.12 16.30 18.43
#